data_AF-A0A2H9Q9C6-F1
#
_entry.id   AF-A0A2H9Q9C6-F1
#
_cell.length_a   1.000
_cell.length_b   1.000
_cell.length_c   1.000
_cell.angle_alpha   90.00
_cell.angle_beta   90.00
_cell.angle_gamma   90.00
#
_symmetry.space_group_name_H-M   'P 1'
#
loop_
_entity.id
_entity.type
_entity.pdbx_description
1 polymer ?
#
loop_
_entity_poly.entity_id
_entity_poly.type
_entity_poly.pdbx_seq_one_letter_code
_entity_poly.pdbx_strand_id
1 'polypeptide(L)'
;MPPVTIPAVPCIATGVNPGKHGVYSFLKRRENSYGEELVSAMDIKVRPFWEILDSYGVTCGVHMLPFTYPSKKLNHGFVISGFGVSKLEEGINPPELVGELRRNVPSFKRFEELATHELSEEFLARDSEKLVESSSDAMVYLLKEKDPDVFLAWFDECEKTQHMLWKYMDPRFPQYHSFGAAKYRGVVLKVAKETDKAIGRLLNEAGKDAHVLLVSDHGFGTVIRHSQYYTLTNWLMAKNFLSARDSA
;
A
#
# COMPACT_ATOMS: atom_id res chain seq x y z
N MET A 1 3.23 -17.80 -1.27
CA MET A 1 3.31 -16.55 -0.48
C MET A 1 1.90 -16.19 -0.05
N PRO A 2 1.64 -15.80 1.21
CA PRO A 2 0.33 -15.31 1.61
C PRO A 2 -0.07 -14.09 0.76
N PRO A 3 -1.34 -13.98 0.30
CA PRO A 3 -1.81 -12.86 -0.51
C PRO A 3 -2.09 -11.63 0.37
N VAL A 4 -1.03 -11.07 0.95
CA VAL A 4 -1.08 -9.91 1.86
C VAL A 4 0.08 -9.00 1.48
N THR A 5 -0.16 -7.69 1.43
CA THR A 5 0.82 -6.68 1.02
C THR A 5 2.14 -6.79 1.77
N ILE A 6 2.11 -7.07 3.07
CA ILE A 6 3.28 -6.92 3.95
C ILE A 6 4.35 -7.98 3.71
N PRO A 7 4.02 -9.26 3.52
CA PRO A 7 5.01 -10.23 3.03
C PRO A 7 5.31 -10.07 1.54
N ALA A 8 4.41 -9.53 0.74
CA ALA A 8 4.55 -9.49 -0.72
C ALA A 8 5.41 -8.33 -1.24
N VAL A 9 5.24 -7.11 -0.74
CA VAL A 9 6.00 -5.93 -1.17
C VAL A 9 7.51 -6.10 -0.91
N PRO A 10 7.97 -6.60 0.25
CA PRO A 10 9.39 -6.92 0.44
C PRO A 10 9.89 -7.99 -0.52
N CYS A 11 9.05 -8.96 -0.94
CA CYS A 11 9.44 -9.92 -1.97
C CYS A 11 9.72 -9.23 -3.31
N ILE A 12 8.85 -8.31 -3.73
CA ILE A 12 9.06 -7.48 -4.94
C ILE A 12 10.34 -6.66 -4.79
N ALA A 13 10.52 -6.03 -3.63
CA ALA A 13 11.64 -5.15 -3.35
C ALA A 13 12.99 -5.87 -3.30
N THR A 14 13.04 -7.13 -2.86
CA THR A 14 14.30 -7.81 -2.53
C THR A 14 14.58 -9.06 -3.36
N GLY A 15 13.62 -9.56 -4.12
CA GLY A 15 13.75 -10.79 -4.90
C GLY A 15 13.83 -12.06 -4.03
N VAL A 16 13.54 -11.98 -2.74
CA VAL A 16 13.58 -13.13 -1.82
C VAL A 16 12.24 -13.35 -1.13
N ASN A 17 11.99 -14.56 -0.63
CA ASN A 17 10.75 -14.92 0.06
C ASN A 17 10.72 -14.45 1.54
N PRO A 18 9.56 -14.53 2.23
CA PRO A 18 9.40 -14.12 3.63
C PRO A 18 10.38 -14.73 4.62
N GLY A 19 10.82 -15.97 4.39
CA GLY A 19 11.82 -16.63 5.23
C GLY A 19 13.18 -15.94 5.20
N LYS A 20 13.51 -15.23 4.12
CA LYS A 20 14.79 -14.52 3.96
C LYS A 20 14.70 -13.06 4.40
N HIS A 21 13.66 -12.33 3.97
CA HIS A 21 13.53 -10.91 4.36
C HIS A 21 12.96 -10.72 5.77
N GLY A 22 12.35 -11.75 6.37
CA GLY A 22 11.99 -11.81 7.79
C GLY A 22 10.64 -11.20 8.16
N VAL A 23 9.82 -10.82 7.18
CA VAL A 23 8.52 -10.15 7.39
C VAL A 23 7.38 -11.08 6.99
N TYR A 24 6.44 -11.32 7.92
CA TYR A 24 5.37 -12.30 7.75
C TYR A 24 3.96 -11.75 7.90
N SER A 25 3.80 -10.59 8.55
CA SER A 25 2.51 -9.96 8.88
C SER A 25 2.71 -8.45 9.12
N PHE A 26 1.62 -7.69 9.20
CA PHE A 26 1.61 -6.27 9.62
C PHE A 26 2.17 -6.08 11.04
N LEU A 27 1.93 -7.06 11.90
CA LEU A 27 2.32 -7.03 13.30
C LEU A 27 3.43 -8.04 13.54
N LYS A 28 4.43 -7.61 14.30
CA LYS A 28 5.43 -8.49 14.90
C LYS A 28 5.23 -8.50 16.41
N ARG A 29 5.66 -9.60 17.02
CA ARG A 29 5.69 -9.73 18.47
C ARG A 29 6.84 -8.89 19.01
N ARG A 30 6.55 -8.04 20.00
CA ARG A 30 7.58 -7.33 20.75
C ARG A 30 8.44 -8.34 21.50
N GLU A 31 9.75 -8.14 21.44
CA GLU A 31 10.72 -9.03 22.08
C GLU A 31 10.39 -9.24 23.56
N ASN A 32 10.48 -10.49 24.03
CA ASN A 32 10.18 -10.89 25.42
C ASN A 32 8.79 -10.49 25.95
N SER A 33 7.82 -10.21 25.08
CA SER A 33 6.46 -9.81 25.46
C SER A 33 5.42 -10.53 24.61
N TYR A 34 4.15 -10.56 25.03
CA TYR A 34 3.03 -10.91 24.15
C TYR A 34 2.44 -9.69 23.43
N GLY A 35 2.99 -8.49 23.68
CA GLY A 35 2.60 -7.28 22.97
C GLY A 35 2.99 -7.36 21.49
N GLU A 36 2.22 -6.65 20.67
CA GLU A 36 2.45 -6.53 19.23
C GLU A 36 2.93 -5.11 18.90
N GLU A 37 3.66 -4.98 17.81
CA GLU A 37 4.06 -3.71 17.23
C GLU A 37 4.07 -3.79 15.70
N LEU A 38 3.94 -2.64 15.03
CA LEU A 38 3.94 -2.57 13.58
C LEU A 38 5.30 -2.93 13.01
N VAL A 39 5.30 -3.70 11.92
CA VAL A 39 6.49 -3.91 11.10
C VAL A 39 6.84 -2.62 10.34
N SER A 40 8.14 -2.30 10.29
CA SER A 40 8.70 -1.14 9.59
C SER A 40 9.77 -1.55 8.58
N ALA A 41 10.28 -0.59 7.81
CA ALA A 41 11.42 -0.80 6.91
C ALA A 41 12.65 -1.38 7.64
N MET A 42 12.82 -1.07 8.93
CA MET A 42 13.95 -1.53 9.75
C MET A 42 13.91 -3.04 10.05
N ASP A 43 12.76 -3.68 9.87
CA ASP A 43 12.59 -5.11 10.10
C ASP A 43 12.95 -5.97 8.88
N ILE A 44 13.11 -5.34 7.71
CA ILE A 44 13.48 -6.01 6.47
C ILE A 44 14.97 -6.31 6.48
N LYS A 45 15.33 -7.60 6.52
CA LYS A 45 16.72 -8.07 6.67
C LYS A 45 17.56 -8.00 5.39
N VAL A 46 16.95 -7.65 4.27
CA VAL A 46 17.58 -7.69 2.94
C VAL A 46 17.40 -6.33 2.29
N ARG A 47 18.49 -5.80 1.71
CA ARG A 47 18.45 -4.51 1.01
C ARG A 47 17.52 -4.60 -0.21
N PRO A 48 16.61 -3.65 -0.39
CA PRO A 48 15.80 -3.58 -1.59
C PRO A 48 16.65 -3.19 -2.80
N PHE A 49 16.21 -3.58 -4.00
CA PHE A 49 17.02 -3.44 -5.21
C PHE A 49 17.36 -1.98 -5.54
N TRP A 50 16.45 -1.03 -5.27
CA TRP A 50 16.71 0.39 -5.52
C TRP A 50 17.85 0.95 -4.67
N GLU A 51 18.01 0.48 -3.43
CA GLU A 51 19.16 0.86 -2.61
C GLU A 51 20.48 0.29 -3.13
N ILE A 52 20.42 -0.88 -3.77
CA ILE A 52 21.59 -1.49 -4.39
C ILE A 52 21.97 -0.66 -5.62
N LEU A 53 21.01 -0.39 -6.51
CA LEU A 53 21.20 0.43 -7.71
C LEU A 53 21.74 1.83 -7.40
N ASP A 54 21.15 2.51 -6.41
CA ASP A 54 21.62 3.82 -5.96
C ASP A 54 23.07 3.78 -5.43
N SER A 55 23.49 2.69 -4.78
CA SER A 55 24.90 2.54 -4.37
C SER A 55 25.89 2.35 -5.53
N TYR A 56 25.39 2.11 -6.75
CA TYR A 56 26.17 2.06 -7.99
C TYR A 56 25.95 3.29 -8.89
N GLY A 57 25.31 4.34 -8.37
CA GLY A 57 25.11 5.60 -9.09
C GLY A 57 23.86 5.66 -9.98
N VAL A 58 22.97 4.67 -9.91
CA VAL A 58 21.70 4.67 -10.64
C VAL A 58 20.65 5.43 -9.83
N THR A 59 20.10 6.50 -10.38
CA THR A 59 19.11 7.35 -9.70
C THR A 59 17.77 6.61 -9.54
N CYS A 60 17.26 6.55 -8.31
CA CYS A 60 16.02 5.84 -8.00
C CYS A 60 15.00 6.76 -7.33
N GLY A 61 13.77 6.77 -7.84
CA GLY A 61 12.63 7.41 -7.19
C GLY A 61 11.64 6.38 -6.67
N VAL A 62 11.31 6.43 -5.38
CA VAL A 62 10.29 5.54 -4.78
C VAL A 62 9.11 6.39 -4.30
N HIS A 63 7.91 6.12 -4.82
CA HIS A 63 6.71 6.86 -4.49
C HIS A 63 5.63 5.97 -3.86
N MET A 64 5.30 6.27 -2.60
CA MET A 64 4.20 5.67 -1.82
C MET A 64 4.28 4.16 -1.63
N LEU A 65 5.44 3.54 -1.86
CA LEU A 65 5.61 2.10 -1.66
C LEU A 65 5.44 1.76 -0.16
N PRO A 66 4.64 0.74 0.21
CA PRO A 66 4.53 0.29 1.59
C PRO A 66 5.89 -0.21 2.13
N PHE A 67 6.07 -0.15 3.44
CA PHE A 67 7.28 -0.63 4.16
C PHE A 67 8.57 0.07 3.81
N THR A 68 8.50 1.29 3.28
CA THR A 68 9.66 2.16 3.18
C THR A 68 9.75 3.13 4.35
N TYR A 69 8.83 3.14 5.31
CA TYR A 69 8.90 3.96 6.53
C TYR A 69 9.68 3.26 7.66
N PRO A 70 10.63 3.94 8.35
CA PRO A 70 11.12 5.29 8.06
C PRO A 70 11.88 5.35 6.74
N SER A 71 11.68 6.42 5.96
CA SER A 71 12.33 6.55 4.64
C SER A 71 13.84 6.58 4.81
N LYS A 72 14.53 5.76 4.03
CA LYS A 72 15.98 5.76 3.98
C LYS A 72 16.47 6.80 2.98
N LYS A 73 17.55 7.50 3.34
CA LYS A 73 18.25 8.39 2.42
C LYS A 73 18.96 7.59 1.34
N LEU A 74 18.69 7.92 0.09
CA LEU A 74 19.44 7.51 -1.09
C LEU A 74 20.53 8.56 -1.39
N ASN A 75 21.60 8.15 -2.09
CA ASN A 75 22.70 9.04 -2.48
C ASN A 75 22.31 9.95 -3.65
N HIS A 76 21.56 9.42 -4.61
CA HIS A 76 21.22 10.09 -5.87
C HIS A 76 19.70 10.21 -6.07
N GLY A 77 18.91 9.48 -5.31
CA GLY A 77 17.46 9.37 -5.46
C GLY A 77 16.62 9.97 -4.34
N PHE A 78 15.34 9.61 -4.32
CA PHE A 78 14.38 9.99 -3.29
C PHE A 78 13.44 8.85 -2.92
N VAL A 79 12.90 8.92 -1.71
CA VAL A 79 11.92 7.97 -1.16
C VAL A 79 10.79 8.74 -0.50
N ILE A 80 9.58 8.55 -0.99
CA ILE A 80 8.33 9.01 -0.39
C ILE A 80 7.61 7.76 0.13
N SER A 81 7.53 7.62 1.45
CA SER A 81 6.98 6.41 2.06
C SER A 81 5.46 6.38 2.00
N GLY A 82 4.93 5.18 1.76
CA GLY A 82 3.49 4.91 1.80
C GLY A 82 2.98 4.64 3.21
N PHE A 83 2.51 3.41 3.42
CA PHE A 83 1.88 2.97 4.66
C PHE A 83 2.71 3.22 5.93
N GLY A 84 2.04 3.56 7.03
CA GLY A 84 2.65 3.72 8.37
C GLY A 84 3.17 5.13 8.68
N VAL A 85 2.94 6.10 7.79
CA VAL A 85 3.41 7.49 7.92
C VAL A 85 2.27 8.39 8.36
N SER A 86 2.37 8.99 9.55
CA SER A 86 1.34 9.90 10.08
C SER A 86 1.34 11.24 9.37
N LYS A 87 2.51 11.86 9.22
CA LYS A 87 2.73 13.14 8.54
C LYS A 87 3.66 12.96 7.36
N LEU A 88 3.37 13.58 6.22
CA LEU A 88 4.13 13.41 4.99
C LEU A 88 5.63 13.69 5.21
N GLU A 89 5.92 14.71 6.02
CA GLU A 89 7.25 15.18 6.41
C GLU A 89 8.09 14.08 7.07
N GLU A 90 7.47 13.13 7.77
CA GLU A 90 8.15 12.03 8.47
C GLU A 90 8.53 10.90 7.51
N GLY A 91 7.84 10.79 6.37
CA GLY A 91 7.97 9.70 5.41
C GLY A 91 8.81 10.01 4.18
N ILE A 92 9.35 11.23 4.03
CA ILE A 92 10.06 11.68 2.83
C ILE A 92 11.55 11.85 3.06
N ASN A 93 12.36 11.35 2.13
CA ASN A 93 13.77 11.67 1.99
C ASN A 93 14.10 12.00 0.52
N PRO A 94 14.86 13.06 0.24
CA PRO A 94 15.38 14.03 1.21
C PRO A 94 14.28 15.03 1.66
N PRO A 95 14.37 15.60 2.87
CA PRO A 95 13.27 16.36 3.49
C PRO A 95 12.85 17.64 2.72
N GLU A 96 13.76 18.24 1.95
CA GLU A 96 13.47 19.39 1.09
C GLU A 96 12.40 19.10 0.02
N LEU A 97 12.25 17.83 -0.36
CA LEU A 97 11.25 17.38 -1.34
C LEU A 97 9.82 17.64 -0.85
N VAL A 98 9.59 17.70 0.47
CA VAL A 98 8.29 18.07 1.01
C VAL A 98 7.90 19.46 0.53
N GLY A 99 8.76 20.45 0.75
CA GLY A 99 8.49 21.84 0.38
C GLY A 99 8.35 22.01 -1.14
N GLU A 100 9.12 21.23 -1.91
CA GLU A 100 9.00 21.19 -3.36
C GLU A 100 7.64 20.67 -3.82
N LEU A 101 7.20 19.51 -3.33
CA LEU A 101 5.90 18.93 -3.67
C LEU A 101 4.75 19.85 -3.27
N ARG A 102 4.80 20.45 -2.07
CA ARG A 102 3.75 21.38 -1.63
C ARG A 102 3.64 22.63 -2.51
N ARG A 103 4.74 23.09 -3.10
CA ARG A 103 4.75 24.27 -4.00
C ARG A 103 4.31 23.93 -5.41
N ASN A 104 4.87 22.85 -5.98
CA ASN A 104 4.71 22.54 -7.41
C ASN A 104 3.52 21.61 -7.68
N VAL A 105 3.12 20.81 -6.69
CA VAL A 105 1.99 19.88 -6.78
C VAL A 105 1.09 20.04 -5.55
N PRO A 106 0.46 21.21 -5.34
CA PRO A 106 -0.39 21.45 -4.17
C PRO A 106 -1.63 20.54 -4.12
N SER A 107 -1.99 19.93 -5.26
CA SER A 107 -3.02 18.89 -5.36
C SER A 107 -2.63 17.59 -4.68
N PHE A 108 -1.33 17.34 -4.45
CA PHE A 108 -0.86 16.11 -3.81
C PHE A 108 -1.32 16.01 -2.35
N LYS A 109 -2.15 14.99 -2.08
CA LYS A 109 -2.74 14.67 -0.78
C LYS A 109 -2.70 13.17 -0.61
N ARG A 110 -2.19 12.72 0.54
CA ARG A 110 -2.29 11.31 0.92
C ARG A 110 -3.68 11.01 1.48
N PHE A 111 -4.03 9.73 1.45
CA PHE A 111 -5.23 9.22 2.08
C PHE A 111 -5.34 9.66 3.55
N GLU A 112 -4.25 9.58 4.31
CA GLU A 112 -4.20 9.96 5.74
C GLU A 112 -4.48 11.46 5.97
N GLU A 113 -4.19 12.31 4.99
CA GLU A 113 -4.47 13.75 5.07
C GLU A 113 -5.93 14.08 4.75
N LEU A 114 -6.63 13.23 4.00
CA LEU A 114 -8.03 13.44 3.61
C LEU A 114 -9.02 12.67 4.49
N ALA A 115 -8.63 11.51 5.01
CA ALA A 115 -9.48 10.63 5.80
C ALA A 115 -9.63 11.09 7.26
N THR A 116 -9.67 12.41 7.51
CA THR A 116 -9.53 13.06 8.82
C THR A 116 -10.66 12.72 9.80
N HIS A 117 -10.67 11.50 10.34
CA HIS A 117 -11.46 10.95 11.47
C HIS A 117 -12.60 9.97 11.14
N GLU A 118 -13.00 9.76 9.89
CA GLU A 118 -13.96 8.69 9.54
C GLU A 118 -13.65 8.05 8.18
N LEU A 119 -12.96 6.90 8.20
CA LEU A 119 -12.95 6.00 7.07
C LEU A 119 -14.37 5.45 6.87
N SER A 120 -15.05 5.94 5.83
CA SER A 120 -16.41 5.56 5.50
C SER A 120 -16.55 5.15 4.03
N GLU A 121 -17.61 4.40 3.75
CA GLU A 121 -17.98 4.03 2.38
C GLU A 121 -18.27 5.27 1.53
N GLU A 122 -18.83 6.30 2.14
CA GLU A 122 -19.14 7.59 1.53
C GLU A 122 -17.87 8.36 1.15
N PHE A 123 -16.88 8.41 2.05
CA PHE A 123 -15.58 9.00 1.77
C PHE A 123 -14.91 8.33 0.57
N LEU A 124 -14.84 6.99 0.58
CA LEU A 124 -14.22 6.23 -0.52
C LEU A 124 -14.96 6.45 -1.85
N ALA A 125 -16.28 6.49 -1.83
CA ALA A 125 -17.09 6.75 -3.02
C ALA A 125 -16.89 8.16 -3.60
N ARG A 126 -16.53 9.14 -2.78
CA ARG A 126 -16.37 10.54 -3.18
C ARG A 126 -14.94 10.89 -3.58
N ASP A 127 -13.94 10.33 -2.91
CA ASP A 127 -12.57 10.86 -2.95
C ASP A 127 -11.51 9.88 -3.47
N SER A 128 -11.81 8.58 -3.64
CA SER A 128 -10.79 7.62 -4.10
C SER A 128 -10.26 7.92 -5.51
N GLU A 129 -11.12 8.35 -6.44
CA GLU A 129 -10.68 8.79 -7.78
C GLU A 129 -9.76 10.02 -7.70
N LYS A 130 -10.07 10.96 -6.79
CA LYS A 130 -9.24 12.17 -6.58
C LYS A 130 -7.90 11.83 -5.94
N LEU A 131 -7.85 10.84 -5.05
CA LEU A 131 -6.60 10.36 -4.46
C LEU A 131 -5.70 9.73 -5.53
N VAL A 132 -6.26 8.94 -6.45
CA VAL A 132 -5.52 8.42 -7.61
C VAL A 132 -4.99 9.55 -8.49
N GLU A 133 -5.84 10.52 -8.84
CA GLU A 133 -5.44 11.68 -9.65
C GLU A 133 -4.33 12.49 -8.96
N SER A 134 -4.49 12.76 -7.66
CA SER A 134 -3.54 13.46 -6.81
C SER A 134 -2.18 12.76 -6.73
N SER A 135 -2.19 11.44 -6.55
CA SER A 135 -0.98 10.60 -6.56
C SER A 135 -0.32 10.59 -7.95
N SER A 136 -1.13 10.51 -9.01
CA SER A 136 -0.67 10.59 -10.40
C SER A 136 -0.01 11.93 -10.73
N ASP A 137 -0.55 13.06 -10.25
CA ASP A 137 0.04 14.39 -10.45
C ASP A 137 1.44 14.47 -9.84
N ALA A 138 1.59 13.97 -8.60
CA ALA A 138 2.88 13.94 -7.92
C ALA A 138 3.89 13.06 -8.66
N MET A 139 3.48 11.86 -9.07
CA MET A 139 4.34 10.93 -9.80
C MET A 139 4.76 11.49 -11.17
N VAL A 140 3.86 12.11 -11.93
CA VAL A 140 4.20 12.75 -13.22
C VAL A 140 5.19 13.89 -13.03
N TYR A 141 4.96 14.76 -12.03
CA TYR A 141 5.90 15.83 -11.69
C TYR A 141 7.28 15.26 -11.33
N LEU A 142 7.34 14.21 -10.50
CA LEU A 142 8.58 13.59 -10.07
C LEU A 142 9.32 12.93 -11.23
N LEU A 143 8.63 12.20 -12.10
CA LEU A 143 9.24 11.63 -13.31
C LEU A 143 9.85 12.74 -14.18
N LYS A 144 9.10 13.81 -14.42
CA LYS A 144 9.54 14.90 -15.29
C LYS A 144 10.69 15.73 -14.73
N GLU A 145 10.61 16.13 -13.46
CA GLU A 145 11.55 17.09 -12.87
C GLU A 145 12.74 16.43 -12.19
N LYS A 146 12.60 15.16 -11.77
CA LYS A 146 13.71 14.39 -11.17
C LYS A 146 14.37 13.42 -12.13
N ASP A 147 13.67 13.03 -13.20
CA ASP A 147 14.17 12.14 -14.27
C ASP A 147 14.98 10.94 -13.76
N PRO A 148 14.44 10.13 -12.82
CA PRO A 148 15.19 9.02 -12.26
C PRO A 148 15.31 7.85 -13.25
N ASP A 149 16.46 7.19 -13.29
CA ASP A 149 16.71 5.99 -14.10
C ASP A 149 15.73 4.85 -13.76
N VAL A 150 15.30 4.77 -12.49
CA VAL A 150 14.32 3.81 -12.00
C VAL A 150 13.28 4.50 -11.15
N PHE A 151 12.00 4.34 -11.51
CA PHE A 151 10.87 4.88 -10.75
C PHE A 151 9.91 3.78 -10.29
N LEU A 152 9.68 3.72 -8.97
CA LEU A 152 8.70 2.82 -8.36
C LEU A 152 7.44 3.62 -8.00
N ALA A 153 6.36 3.35 -8.73
CA ALA A 153 5.05 3.96 -8.51
C ALA A 153 4.10 2.98 -7.81
N TRP A 154 3.52 3.38 -6.68
CA TRP A 154 2.51 2.60 -5.95
C TRP A 154 1.17 3.33 -5.88
N PHE A 155 0.09 2.64 -6.27
CA PHE A 155 -1.29 3.06 -6.09
C PHE A 155 -1.97 2.17 -5.05
N ASP A 156 -2.43 2.74 -3.95
CA ASP A 156 -3.06 2.00 -2.84
C ASP A 156 -4.60 2.12 -2.83
N GLU A 157 -5.13 3.05 -3.63
CA GLU A 157 -6.54 3.45 -3.61
C GLU A 157 -7.45 2.32 -4.10
N CYS A 158 -6.97 1.51 -5.05
CA CYS A 158 -7.70 0.35 -5.53
C CYS A 158 -7.90 -0.67 -4.38
N GLU A 159 -6.83 -1.01 -3.66
CA GLU A 159 -6.89 -1.96 -2.53
C GLU A 159 -7.82 -1.45 -1.42
N LYS A 160 -7.64 -0.19 -0.98
CA LYS A 160 -8.46 0.42 0.08
C LYS A 160 -9.94 0.46 -0.28
N THR A 161 -10.24 0.81 -1.54
CA THR A 161 -11.61 0.84 -2.05
C THR A 161 -12.22 -0.57 -2.07
N GLN A 162 -11.45 -1.56 -2.51
CA GLN A 162 -11.90 -2.95 -2.58
C GLN A 162 -12.19 -3.51 -1.19
N HIS A 163 -11.34 -3.29 -0.18
CA HIS A 163 -11.59 -3.74 1.20
C HIS A 163 -12.96 -3.34 1.74
N MET A 164 -13.40 -2.12 1.46
CA MET A 164 -14.66 -1.60 2.01
C MET A 164 -15.87 -1.85 1.12
N LEU A 165 -15.71 -1.75 -0.21
CA LEU A 165 -16.84 -1.68 -1.14
C LEU A 165 -17.03 -2.93 -2.01
N TRP A 166 -16.11 -3.90 -1.98
CA TRP A 166 -16.24 -5.14 -2.76
C TRP A 166 -17.54 -5.91 -2.47
N LYS A 167 -18.00 -5.88 -1.22
CA LYS A 167 -19.27 -6.49 -0.78
C LYS A 167 -20.50 -5.93 -1.49
N TYR A 168 -20.41 -4.74 -2.09
CA TYR A 168 -21.46 -4.16 -2.91
C TYR A 168 -21.29 -4.47 -4.39
N MET A 169 -20.08 -4.81 -4.85
CA MET A 169 -19.80 -5.11 -6.26
C MET A 169 -20.18 -6.53 -6.66
N ASP A 170 -20.00 -7.52 -5.77
CA ASP A 170 -20.21 -8.93 -6.07
C ASP A 170 -21.59 -9.44 -5.58
N PRO A 171 -22.48 -9.90 -6.50
CA PRO A 171 -23.81 -10.42 -6.18
C PRO A 171 -23.85 -11.58 -5.19
N ARG A 172 -22.72 -12.27 -4.98
CA ARG A 172 -22.62 -13.39 -4.01
C ARG A 172 -22.65 -12.91 -2.56
N PHE A 173 -22.43 -11.62 -2.29
CA PHE A 173 -22.54 -11.06 -0.94
C PHE A 173 -23.99 -10.64 -0.63
N PRO A 174 -24.51 -10.93 0.58
CA PRO A 174 -25.80 -10.42 1.02
C PRO A 174 -25.92 -8.89 0.94
N GLN A 175 -24.81 -8.17 1.18
CA GLN A 175 -24.73 -6.72 1.12
C GLN A 175 -24.95 -6.16 -0.29
N TYR A 176 -24.77 -6.95 -1.35
CA TYR A 176 -25.08 -6.52 -2.71
C TYR A 176 -26.54 -6.07 -2.84
N HIS A 177 -27.45 -6.71 -2.11
CA HIS A 177 -28.90 -6.45 -2.15
C HIS A 177 -29.38 -5.51 -1.03
N SER A 178 -28.50 -4.95 -0.20
CA SER A 178 -28.92 -4.07 0.89
C SER A 178 -29.41 -2.71 0.38
N PHE A 179 -30.25 -2.04 1.17
CA PHE A 179 -30.67 -0.67 0.90
C PHE A 179 -29.43 0.25 0.76
N GLY A 180 -29.41 1.09 -0.27
CA GLY A 180 -28.29 2.00 -0.55
C GLY A 180 -27.08 1.38 -1.29
N ALA A 181 -26.98 0.05 -1.40
CA ALA A 181 -25.83 -0.63 -2.03
C ALA A 181 -25.57 -0.19 -3.48
N ALA A 182 -26.64 0.11 -4.24
CA ALA A 182 -26.55 0.53 -5.64
C ALA A 182 -25.63 1.74 -5.86
N LYS A 183 -25.53 2.64 -4.89
CA LYS A 183 -24.65 3.81 -4.92
C LYS A 183 -23.17 3.43 -4.98
N TYR A 184 -22.78 2.32 -4.35
CA TYR A 184 -21.39 1.91 -4.20
C TYR A 184 -20.93 0.86 -5.23
N ARG A 185 -21.87 0.18 -5.92
CA ARG A 185 -21.60 -0.91 -6.88
C ARG A 185 -20.54 -0.58 -7.93
N GLY A 186 -20.54 0.65 -8.42
CA GLY A 186 -19.63 1.09 -9.48
C GLY A 186 -18.30 1.67 -9.00
N VAL A 187 -18.14 1.93 -7.70
CA VAL A 187 -17.00 2.71 -7.18
C VAL A 187 -15.67 1.99 -7.43
N VAL A 188 -15.59 0.69 -7.14
CA VAL A 188 -14.37 -0.11 -7.39
C VAL A 188 -13.95 -0.02 -8.86
N LEU A 189 -14.89 -0.17 -9.80
CA LEU A 189 -14.60 -0.08 -11.23
C LEU A 189 -14.19 1.34 -11.65
N LYS A 190 -14.78 2.38 -11.06
CA LYS A 190 -14.39 3.77 -11.32
C LYS A 190 -12.95 4.03 -10.89
N VAL A 191 -12.59 3.63 -9.67
CA VAL A 191 -11.22 3.76 -9.15
C VAL A 191 -10.24 2.99 -10.04
N ALA A 192 -10.55 1.75 -10.44
CA ALA A 192 -9.69 0.98 -11.34
C ALA A 192 -9.49 1.67 -12.70
N LYS A 193 -10.54 2.29 -13.27
CA LYS A 193 -10.43 3.08 -14.51
C LYS A 193 -9.60 4.35 -14.33
N GLU A 194 -9.68 4.99 -13.17
CA GLU A 194 -8.86 6.16 -12.88
C GLU A 194 -7.38 5.77 -12.69
N THR A 195 -7.12 4.63 -12.05
CA THR A 195 -5.76 4.07 -11.94
C THR A 195 -5.19 3.71 -13.33
N ASP A 196 -5.99 3.15 -14.23
CA ASP A 196 -5.59 2.89 -15.62
C ASP A 196 -5.18 4.18 -16.36
N LYS A 197 -5.98 5.25 -16.23
CA LYS A 197 -5.61 6.57 -16.78
C LYS A 197 -4.32 7.11 -16.16
N ALA A 198 -4.16 7.00 -14.85
CA ALA A 198 -2.96 7.43 -14.13
C ALA A 198 -1.73 6.68 -14.64
N ILE A 199 -1.81 5.36 -14.80
CA ILE A 199 -0.75 4.55 -15.43
C ILE A 199 -0.45 5.09 -16.84
N GLY A 200 -1.47 5.34 -17.66
CA GLY A 200 -1.28 5.93 -18.99
C GLY A 200 -0.52 7.26 -18.98
N ARG A 201 -0.77 8.13 -17.99
CA ARG A 201 -0.02 9.39 -17.80
C ARG A 201 1.46 9.12 -17.51
N LEU A 202 1.75 8.16 -16.61
CA LEU A 202 3.13 7.78 -16.27
C LEU A 202 3.86 7.16 -17.46
N LEU A 203 3.20 6.31 -18.24
CA LEU A 203 3.77 5.70 -19.44
C LEU A 203 4.13 6.75 -20.49
N ASN A 204 3.27 7.76 -20.67
CA ASN A 204 3.55 8.86 -21.59
C ASN A 204 4.76 9.68 -21.14
N GLU A 205 4.91 9.93 -19.84
CA GLU A 205 6.05 10.69 -19.29
C GLU A 205 7.36 9.88 -19.33
N ALA A 206 7.31 8.58 -18.98
CA ALA A 206 8.49 7.70 -19.01
C ALA A 206 9.06 7.51 -20.43
N GLY A 207 8.23 7.71 -21.46
CA GLY A 207 8.65 7.63 -22.85
C GLY A 207 8.71 6.20 -23.39
N LYS A 208 8.95 6.12 -24.71
CA LYS A 208 8.83 4.89 -25.51
C LYS A 208 9.97 3.90 -25.33
N ASP A 209 11.10 4.37 -24.82
CA ASP A 209 12.30 3.56 -24.59
C ASP A 209 12.35 2.99 -23.16
N ALA A 210 11.41 3.37 -22.29
CA ALA A 210 11.34 2.88 -20.92
C ALA A 210 10.91 1.40 -20.87
N HIS A 211 11.57 0.63 -20.01
CA HIS A 211 11.14 -0.71 -19.65
C HIS A 211 10.15 -0.65 -18.49
N VAL A 212 8.93 -1.13 -18.71
CA VAL A 212 7.85 -1.03 -17.72
C VAL A 212 7.46 -2.42 -17.23
N LEU A 213 7.45 -2.57 -15.91
CA LEU A 213 6.86 -3.72 -15.23
C LEU A 213 5.64 -3.27 -14.44
N LEU A 214 4.46 -3.80 -14.78
CA LEU A 214 3.25 -3.64 -13.99
C LEU A 214 3.05 -4.91 -13.16
N VAL A 215 3.13 -4.76 -11.84
CA VAL A 215 3.06 -5.89 -10.90
C VAL A 215 2.05 -5.54 -9.81
N SER A 216 1.34 -6.56 -9.34
CA SER A 216 0.49 -6.50 -8.16
C SER A 216 1.06 -7.45 -7.11
N ASP A 217 1.05 -7.01 -5.85
CA ASP A 217 1.48 -7.79 -4.70
C ASP A 217 0.55 -8.98 -4.41
N HIS A 218 -0.75 -8.83 -4.67
CA HIS A 218 -1.73 -9.91 -4.63
C HIS A 218 -3.05 -9.56 -5.35
N GLY A 219 -3.84 -10.59 -5.65
CA GLY A 219 -5.20 -10.42 -6.15
C GLY A 219 -6.18 -9.99 -5.06
N PHE A 220 -7.45 -9.84 -5.45
CA PHE A 220 -8.55 -9.58 -4.54
C PHE A 220 -9.73 -10.49 -4.89
N GLY A 221 -10.53 -10.86 -3.90
CA GLY A 221 -11.64 -11.76 -4.16
C GLY A 221 -12.59 -11.95 -2.99
N THR A 222 -13.63 -12.70 -3.28
CA THR A 222 -14.77 -12.90 -2.39
C THR A 222 -14.47 -13.99 -1.37
N VAL A 223 -14.61 -13.64 -0.10
CA VAL A 223 -14.60 -14.59 1.02
C VAL A 223 -16.05 -14.96 1.35
N ILE A 224 -16.52 -16.09 0.80
CA ILE A 224 -17.89 -16.58 1.03
C ILE A 224 -17.95 -17.25 2.41
N ARG A 225 -18.75 -16.68 3.32
CA ARG A 225 -18.75 -16.91 4.78
C ARG A 225 -19.16 -18.30 5.29
N HIS A 226 -19.40 -19.31 4.43
CA HIS A 226 -20.06 -20.55 4.89
C HIS A 226 -19.15 -21.75 5.16
N SER A 227 -17.85 -21.73 4.84
CA SER A 227 -17.02 -22.94 5.00
C SER A 227 -15.54 -22.75 5.38
N GLN A 228 -15.09 -21.53 5.68
CA GLN A 228 -13.63 -21.26 5.81
C GLN A 228 -13.17 -20.62 7.13
N TYR A 229 -14.07 -20.35 8.08
CA TYR A 229 -13.65 -19.97 9.43
C TYR A 229 -13.36 -21.22 10.25
N TYR A 230 -12.14 -21.74 10.09
CA TYR A 230 -11.57 -22.60 11.11
C TYR A 230 -11.07 -21.72 12.25
N THR A 231 -11.87 -21.58 13.30
CA THR A 231 -11.44 -20.89 14.52
C THR A 231 -10.47 -21.81 15.26
N LEU A 232 -9.18 -21.71 14.91
CA LEU A 232 -8.11 -22.50 15.52
C LEU A 232 -8.18 -22.43 17.05
N THR A 233 -8.48 -21.26 17.62
CA THR A 233 -8.69 -21.07 19.06
C THR A 233 -9.78 -21.98 19.61
N ASN A 234 -10.94 -22.07 18.96
CA ASN A 234 -12.03 -22.94 19.41
C ASN A 234 -11.64 -24.42 19.32
N TRP A 235 -10.94 -24.81 18.25
CA TRP A 235 -10.44 -26.18 18.14
C TRP A 235 -9.39 -26.51 19.20
N LEU A 236 -8.44 -25.60 19.46
CA LEU A 236 -7.41 -25.78 20.49
C LEU A 236 -8.04 -25.87 21.89
N MET A 237 -9.03 -25.03 22.18
CA MET A 237 -9.81 -25.13 23.42
C MET A 237 -10.55 -26.47 23.50
N ALA A 238 -11.22 -26.90 22.43
CA ALA A 238 -11.91 -28.19 22.37
C ALA A 238 -10.96 -29.40 22.51
N LYS A 239 -9.67 -29.23 22.17
CA LYS A 239 -8.62 -30.24 22.35
C LYS A 239 -7.85 -30.10 23.67
N ASN A 240 -8.24 -29.18 24.55
CA ASN A 240 -7.53 -28.86 25.79
C ASN A 240 -6.05 -28.46 25.60
N PHE A 241 -5.70 -27.93 24.41
CA PHE A 241 -4.38 -27.37 24.13
C PHE A 241 -4.27 -25.88 24.45
N LEU A 242 -5.40 -25.22 24.66
CA LEU A 242 -5.51 -23.81 25.02
C LEU A 242 -6.60 -23.64 26.07
N SER A 243 -6.37 -22.83 27.10
CA SER A 243 -7.38 -22.43 28.08
C SER A 243 -7.37 -20.92 28.23
N ALA A 244 -8.55 -20.32 28.42
CA ALA A 244 -8.63 -18.94 28.85
C ALA A 244 -7.99 -18.82 30.25
N ARG A 245 -7.32 -17.71 30.50
CA ARG A 245 -6.86 -17.36 31.85
C ARG A 245 -7.99 -16.55 32.48
N ASP A 246 -8.42 -16.92 33.69
CA ASP A 246 -9.39 -16.11 34.42
C ASP A 246 -8.83 -14.69 34.59
N SER A 247 -9.65 -13.69 34.26
CA SER A 247 -9.31 -12.28 34.44
C SER A 247 -9.07 -12.03 35.93
N ALA A 248 -7.86 -11.61 36.30
CA ALA A 248 -7.55 -11.12 37.65
C ALA A 248 -8.04 -9.67 37.83
#